data_AF-A0A485AJF4-F1
#
_entry.id   AF-A0A485AJF4-F1
#
_cell.length_a   1.000
_cell.length_b   1.000
_cell.length_c   1.000
_cell.angle_alpha   90.00
_cell.angle_beta   90.00
_cell.angle_gamma   90.00
#
_symmetry.space_group_name_H-M   'P 1'
#
loop_
_entity.id
_entity.type
_entity.pdbx_description
1 polymer ?
#
loop_
_entity_poly.entity_id
_entity_poly.type
_entity_poly.pdbx_seq_one_letter_code
_entity_poly.pdbx_strand_id
1 'polypeptide(L)' 'MTAIYTVLAEGDDQQDPIVDCARAVLDGHIVLSRHLAEAGHYPAIDIGQSISRCMSQVTARRTPVGGRDR' A
#
# COMPACT_ATOMS: atom_id res chain seq x y z
N MET A 1 -17.00 -11.20 -4.41
CA MET A 1 -15.88 -11.28 -5.38
C MET A 1 -14.72 -10.48 -4.81
N THR A 2 -13.49 -10.97 -4.91
CA THR A 2 -12.28 -10.26 -4.47
C THR A 2 -11.39 -10.06 -5.69
N ALA A 3 -10.80 -8.87 -5.85
CA ALA A 3 -9.96 -8.54 -7.00
C ALA A 3 -8.72 -7.76 -6.57
N ILE A 4 -7.64 -7.94 -7.33
CA ILE A 4 -6.39 -7.18 -7.21
C ILE A 4 -6.20 -6.46 -8.55
N TYR A 5 -5.96 -5.15 -8.48
CA TYR A 5 -5.71 -4.31 -9.64
C TYR A 5 -4.31 -3.74 -9.55
N THR A 6 -3.54 -3.88 -10.62
CA THR A 6 -2.21 -3.27 -10.73
C THR A 6 -2.35 -1.97 -11.51
N VAL A 7 -1.89 -0.88 -10.92
CA VAL A 7 -1.80 0.43 -11.57
C VAL A 7 -0.32 0.78 -11.69
N LEU A 8 0.10 1.15 -12.90
CA LEU A 8 1.46 1.61 -13.16
C LEU A 8 1.44 3.14 -13.11
N ALA A 9 2.11 3.71 -12.13
CA ALA A 9 2.32 5.15 -12.03
C ALA A 9 3.57 5.54 -12.82
N GLU A 10 3.52 6.66 -13.55
CA GLU A 10 4.73 7.22 -14.17
C GLU A 10 5.52 8.04 -13.16
N GLY A 11 6.78 7.64 -12.91
CA GLY A 11 7.66 8.31 -11.95
C GLY A 11 7.25 8.14 -10.48
N ASP A 12 7.80 8.97 -9.60
CA ASP A 12 7.39 9.06 -8.18
C ASP A 12 6.22 10.05 -7.98
N ASP A 13 5.51 10.41 -9.07
CA ASP A 13 4.51 11.46 -9.04
C ASP A 13 3.26 10.97 -8.29
N GLN A 14 3.11 11.45 -7.06
CA GLN A 14 2.01 11.08 -6.18
C GLN A 14 0.65 11.62 -6.66
N GLN A 15 0.64 12.44 -7.72
CA GLN A 15 -0.50 13.20 -8.24
C GLN A 15 -1.05 12.64 -9.56
N ASP A 16 -0.72 11.41 -9.94
CA ASP A 16 -1.32 10.75 -11.10
C ASP A 16 -2.84 10.58 -10.88
N PRO A 17 -3.70 11.20 -11.71
CA PRO A 17 -5.15 11.16 -11.52
C PRO A 17 -5.71 9.74 -11.60
N ILE A 18 -5.07 8.82 -12.32
CA ILE A 18 -5.49 7.41 -12.39
C ILE A 18 -5.21 6.70 -11.07
N VAL A 19 -4.04 6.94 -10.49
CA VAL A 19 -3.66 6.38 -9.18
C VAL A 19 -4.59 6.93 -8.10
N ASP A 20 -4.89 8.22 -8.13
CA ASP A 20 -5.81 8.83 -7.17
C ASP A 20 -7.24 8.29 -7.29
N CYS A 21 -7.74 8.12 -8.52
CA CYS A 21 -9.02 7.45 -8.75
C CYS A 21 -9.04 6.02 -8.19
N ALA A 22 -7.99 5.23 -8.43
CA ALA A 22 -7.89 3.87 -7.93
C ALA A 22 -7.86 3.83 -6.39
N ARG A 23 -7.08 4.70 -5.75
CA ARG A 23 -7.03 4.84 -4.28
C ARG A 23 -8.38 5.26 -3.68
N ALA A 24 -9.16 6.06 -4.40
CA ALA A 24 -10.48 6.48 -3.95
C ALA A 24 -11.48 5.31 -3.98
N VAL A 25 -11.52 4.56 -5.09
CA VAL A 25 -12.51 3.51 -5.34
C VAL A 25 -12.21 2.20 -4.60
N LEU A 26 -10.94 1.84 -4.42
CA LEU A 26 -10.56 0.55 -3.82
C LEU A 26 -10.58 0.59 -2.28
N ASP A 27 -10.83 -0.58 -1.69
CA ASP A 27 -10.83 -0.78 -0.23
C ASP A 27 -9.42 -0.84 0.40
N GLY A 28 -8.39 -0.54 -0.37
CA GLY A 28 -7.00 -0.55 0.04
C GLY A 28 -6.08 -0.49 -1.17
N HIS A 29 -4.80 -0.21 -0.92
CA HIS A 29 -3.77 -0.23 -1.93
C HIS A 29 -2.42 -0.60 -1.30
N ILE A 30 -1.55 -1.18 -2.12
CA ILE A 30 -0.18 -1.55 -1.77
C ILE A 30 0.74 -0.76 -2.69
N VAL A 31 1.62 0.06 -2.12
CA VAL A 31 2.62 0.81 -2.87
C VAL A 31 3.92 0.02 -2.93
N LEU A 32 4.41 -0.19 -4.14
CA LEU A 32 5.72 -0.80 -4.39
C LEU A 32 6.72 0.32 -4.69
N SER A 33 7.67 0.54 -3.79
CA SER A 33 8.65 1.63 -3.88
C SER A 33 9.87 1.22 -4.70
N ARG A 34 10.25 2.08 -5.66
CA ARG A 34 11.49 1.91 -6.42
C ARG A 34 12.71 1.98 -5.51
N HIS A 35 12.72 2.89 -4.54
CA HIS A 35 13.83 3.04 -3.59
C HIS A 35 14.08 1.76 -2.78
N LEU A 36 13.03 1.12 -2.27
CA LEU A 36 13.16 -0.15 -1.55
C LEU A 36 13.69 -1.27 -2.45
N ALA A 37 13.22 -1.32 -3.69
CA ALA A 37 13.69 -2.30 -4.67
C ALA A 37 15.18 -2.09 -5.02
N GLU A 38 15.61 -0.85 -5.25
CA GLU A 38 17.01 -0.50 -5.53
C GLU A 38 17.94 -0.81 -4.33
N ALA A 39 17.41 -0.74 -3.10
CA ALA A 39 18.11 -1.18 -1.90
C ALA A 39 18.13 -2.72 -1.71
N GLY A 40 17.56 -3.49 -2.64
CA GLY A 40 17.48 -4.95 -2.56
C GLY A 40 16.44 -5.48 -1.55
N HIS A 41 15.56 -4.62 -1.04
CA HIS A 41 14.51 -5.02 -0.09
C HIS A 41 13.29 -5.55 -0.83
N TYR A 42 13.04 -6.85 -0.68
CA TYR A 42 11.90 -7.52 -1.29
C TYR A 42 11.06 -8.29 -0.24
N PRO A 43 9.72 -8.18 -0.31
CA PRO A 43 8.95 -7.37 -1.25
C PRO A 43 9.08 -5.86 -0.97
N ALA A 44 9.16 -5.04 -2.02
CA ALA A 44 9.46 -3.61 -1.95
C ALA A 44 8.26 -2.75 -1.50
N ILE A 45 7.54 -3.20 -0.47
CA ILE A 45 6.30 -2.57 -0.01
C ILE A 45 6.62 -1.38 0.88
N ASP A 46 6.14 -0.20 0.48
CA ASP A 46 6.15 0.97 1.36
C ASP A 46 4.97 0.89 2.34
N ILE A 47 5.27 0.60 3.60
CA ILE A 47 4.27 0.43 4.65
C ILE A 47 3.57 1.76 4.98
N GLY A 48 4.28 2.89 4.95
CA GLY A 48 3.72 4.20 5.28
C GLY A 48 2.76 4.72 4.21
N GLN A 49 2.99 4.32 2.96
CA GLN A 49 2.16 4.67 1.82
C GLN A 49 1.11 3.61 1.45
N SER A 50 1.02 2.48 2.18
CA SER A 50 0.07 1.40 1.91
C SER A 50 -1.02 1.34 2.98
N ILE A 51 -2.23 0.93 2.60
CA ILE A 51 -3.35 0.81 3.55
C ILE A 51 -4.33 -0.30 3.15
N SER A 52 -4.92 -0.95 4.14
CA SER A 52 -6.11 -1.80 3.99
C SER A 52 -7.23 -1.24 4.85
N ARG A 53 -8.36 -0.85 4.24
CA ARG A 53 -9.53 -0.32 4.96
C ARG A 53 -10.35 -1.42 5.64
N CYS A 54 -10.25 -2.66 5.16
CA CYS A 54 -10.95 -3.82 5.74
C CYS A 54 -10.15 -4.54 6.83
N MET A 55 -8.91 -4.13 7.12
CA MET A 55 -7.99 -4.80 8.05
C MET A 55 -8.63 -5.10 9.43
N SER A 56 -9.37 -4.14 9.98
CA SER A 56 -10.03 -4.27 11.28
C SER A 56 -11.15 -5.32 11.30
N GLN A 57 -11.70 -5.65 10.14
CA GLN A 57 -12.83 -6.56 9.98
C GLN A 57 -12.38 -7.99 9.67
N VAL A 58 -11.20 -8.16 9.07
CA VAL A 58 -10.73 -9.46 8.56
C VAL A 58 -9.61 -10.10 9.38
N THR A 59 -9.11 -9.42 10.42
CA THR A 59 -8.04 -9.96 11.27
C THR A 59 -8.58 -10.47 12.61
N ALA A 60 -8.31 -11.75 12.91
CA ALA A 60 -8.84 -12.45 14.09
C ALA A 60 -8.10 -12.11 15.40
N ARG A 61 -7.16 -11.17 15.38
CA ARG A 61 -6.41 -10.70 16.55
C ARG A 61 -5.79 -9.36 16.22
N ARG A 62 -5.71 -8.45 17.19
CA ARG A 62 -4.94 -7.21 17.07
C ARG A 62 -3.47 -7.60 16.94
N THR A 63 -2.97 -7.80 15.72
CA THR A 63 -1.52 -7.86 15.45
C THR A 63 -0.97 -6.51 15.92
N PRO A 64 -0.08 -6.46 16.93
CA PRO A 64 0.50 -5.20 17.35
C PRO A 64 1.18 -4.58 16.14
N VAL A 65 0.71 -3.42 15.69
CA VAL A 65 1.47 -2.62 14.72
C VAL A 65 2.77 -2.29 15.43
N GLY A 66 3.88 -2.85 14.97
CA GLY A 66 5.20 -2.65 15.56
C GLY A 66 5.65 -1.20 15.40
N GLY A 67 5.11 -0.31 16.21
CA GLY A 67 5.57 1.06 16.41
C GLY A 67 6.09 1.17 17.84
N ARG A 68 7.43 1.18 18.01
CA ARG A 68 8.03 1.78 19.19
C ARG A 68 7.73 3.27 19.11
N ASP A 69 6.79 3.70 19.93
CA ASP A 69 6.68 5.09 20.36
C ASP A 69 7.98 5.45 21.10
N ARG A 70 8.77 6.34 20.50
CA ARG A 70 9.94 7.01 21.08
C ARG A 70 9.83 8.48 20.74
#